data_AF-A0A9P9DB61-F1
#
_entry.id   AF-A0A9P9DB61-F1
#
_cell.length_a   1.000
_cell.length_b   1.000
_cell.length_c   1.000
_cell.angle_alpha   90.00
_cell.angle_beta   90.00
_cell.angle_gamma   90.00
#
_symmetry.space_group_name_H-M   'P 1'
#
loop_
_entity.id
_entity.type
_entity.pdbx_description
1 polymer ?
#
loop_
_entity_poly.entity_id
_entity_poly.type
_entity_poly.pdbx_seq_one_letter_code
_entity_poly.pdbx_strand_id
1 'polypeptide(L)' 'MANPRCLTKTHPAYDTCSPVEAWESNSTRPRVMTYVRRDAKLLADQNRPYISRDILWLTVNDIAIVNFYRQ' A
#
# COMPACT_ATOMS: atom_id res chain seq x y z
N MET A 1 -10.43 10.59 -15.42
CA MET A 1 -10.90 9.19 -15.46
C MET A 1 -10.07 8.42 -14.45
N ALA A 2 -10.67 7.92 -13.37
CA ALA A 2 -9.94 7.24 -12.31
C ALA A 2 -9.48 5.87 -12.85
N ASN A 3 -8.17 5.66 -12.95
CA ASN A 3 -7.61 4.34 -13.22
C ASN A 3 -7.98 3.44 -12.02
N PRO A 4 -8.81 2.39 -12.19
CA PRO A 4 -9.11 1.50 -11.10
C PRO A 4 -7.81 0.80 -10.72
N ARG A 5 -7.21 1.22 -9.58
CA ARG A 5 -6.08 0.51 -8.97
C ARG A 5 -6.42 -0.98 -9.01
N CYS A 6 -5.53 -1.83 -9.50
CA CYS A 6 -5.79 -3.25 -9.75
C CYS A 6 -5.94 -4.09 -8.45
N LEU A 7 -6.52 -3.54 -7.40
CA LEU A 7 -6.59 -4.09 -6.05
C LEU A 7 -7.43 -5.37 -6.01
N THR A 8 -6.92 -6.41 -5.34
CA THR A 8 -7.60 -7.70 -5.25
C THR A 8 -8.53 -7.83 -4.04
N LYS A 9 -8.40 -6.95 -3.04
CA LYS A 9 -9.26 -6.93 -1.85
C LYS A 9 -9.52 -5.50 -1.43
N THR A 10 -10.80 -5.12 -1.42
CA THR A 10 -11.31 -3.82 -1.00
C THR A 10 -12.31 -4.05 0.14
N HIS A 11 -12.14 -3.32 1.25
CA HIS A 11 -13.07 -3.39 2.39
C HIS A 11 -13.43 -1.96 2.82
N PRO A 12 -14.71 -1.62 3.01
CA PRO A 12 -15.14 -0.23 3.22
C PRO A 12 -14.57 0.42 4.50
N ALA A 13 -14.24 -0.38 5.51
CA ALA A 13 -13.64 0.08 6.76
C ALA A 13 -12.10 0.26 6.72
N TYR A 14 -11.45 0.00 5.59
CA TYR A 14 -9.99 0.08 5.47
C TYR A 14 -9.56 0.86 4.24
N ASP A 15 -8.56 1.71 4.40
CA ASP A 15 -7.77 2.23 3.29
C ASP A 15 -6.74 1.20 2.84
N THR A 16 -6.49 1.19 1.54
CA THR A 16 -5.59 0.21 0.90
C THR A 16 -4.35 0.93 0.40
N CYS A 17 -3.21 0.59 0.99
CA CYS A 17 -1.91 1.11 0.61
C CYS A 17 -1.17 0.07 -0.24
N SER A 18 -0.61 0.52 -1.36
CA SER A 18 0.06 -0.34 -2.35
C SER A 18 1.36 0.30 -2.81
N PRO A 19 2.47 -0.44 -2.86
CA PRO A 19 3.75 0.11 -3.27
C PRO A 19 3.80 0.50 -4.75
N VAL A 20 2.91 -0.07 -5.58
CA VAL A 20 2.70 0.34 -6.99
C VAL A 20 1.22 0.63 -7.24
N GLU A 21 0.92 1.66 -8.04
CA GLU A 21 -0.47 2.10 -8.26
C GLU A 21 -1.21 1.28 -9.31
N ALA A 22 -0.48 0.81 -10.32
CA ALA A 22 -0.97 -0.04 -11.39
C ALA A 22 0.10 -1.08 -11.75
N TRP A 23 -0.34 -2.19 -12.32
CA TRP A 23 0.52 -3.25 -12.83
C TRP A 23 -0.19 -4.01 -13.93
N GLU A 24 0.58 -4.59 -14.85
CA GLU A 24 0.04 -5.32 -16.01
C GLU A 24 0.46 -6.80 -15.99
N SER A 25 1.37 -7.19 -15.10
CA SER A 25 1.96 -8.52 -15.09
C SER A 25 2.29 -8.99 -13.67
N ASN A 26 2.55 -10.30 -13.51
CA ASN A 26 3.07 -10.84 -12.26
C ASN A 26 4.47 -10.34 -11.90
N SER A 27 5.25 -9.80 -12.85
CA SER A 27 6.56 -9.20 -12.59
C SER A 27 6.46 -7.77 -12.05
N THR A 28 5.34 -7.08 -12.29
CA THR A 28 5.07 -5.70 -11.84
C THR A 28 4.05 -5.63 -10.70
N ARG A 29 3.25 -6.67 -10.50
CA ARG A 29 2.21 -6.76 -9.44
C ARG A 29 2.79 -6.61 -8.03
N PRO A 30 2.19 -5.80 -7.14
CA PRO A 30 2.65 -5.69 -5.75
C PRO A 30 2.70 -7.07 -5.06
N ARG A 31 3.79 -7.34 -4.32
CA ARG A 31 3.92 -8.54 -3.45
C ARG A 31 3.55 -8.25 -2.00
N VAL A 32 3.50 -6.98 -1.63
CA VAL A 32 3.02 -6.50 -0.33
C VAL A 32 1.88 -5.51 -0.52
N MET A 33 0.95 -5.54 0.44
CA MET A 33 -0.17 -4.62 0.58
C MET A 33 -0.42 -4.41 2.07
N THR A 34 -0.81 -3.19 2.46
CA THR A 34 -1.17 -2.90 3.85
C THR A 34 -2.56 -2.28 3.88
N TYR A 35 -3.40 -2.77 4.80
CA TYR A 35 -4.74 -2.25 5.03
C TYR A 35 -4.74 -1.46 6.33
N VAL A 36 -5.00 -0.17 6.24
CA VAL A 36 -5.09 0.71 7.42
C VAL A 36 -6.56 0.89 7.75
N ARG A 37 -6.97 0.65 8.99
CA ARG A 37 -8.35 0.87 9.41
C ARG A 37 -8.69 2.36 9.30
N ARG A 38 -9.84 2.68 8.70
CA ARG A 38 -10.39 4.03 8.70
C ARG A 38 -10.84 4.38 10.11
N ASP A 39 -10.09 5.27 10.73
CA ASP A 39 -10.37 5.81 12.05
C ASP A 39 -9.80 7.23 12.10
N ALA A 40 -10.54 8.19 12.64
CA ALA A 40 -10.09 9.58 12.73
C ALA A 40 -8.81 9.75 13.57
N LYS A 41 -8.48 8.76 14.41
CA LYS A 41 -7.26 8.73 15.22
C LYS A 41 -6.08 8.10 14.52
N LEU A 42 -6.23 7.58 13.29
CA LEU A 42 -5.17 6.96 12.51
C LEU A 42 -4.87 7.83 11.29
N LEU A 43 -3.77 8.58 11.36
CA LEU A 43 -3.22 9.33 10.23
C LEU A 43 -2.13 8.48 9.59
N ALA A 44 -2.40 8.01 8.38
CA ALA A 44 -1.49 7.14 7.64
C ALA A 44 -1.06 7.80 6.33
N ASP A 45 0.24 8.02 6.21
CA ASP A 45 0.87 8.52 4.99
C ASP A 45 1.75 7.45 4.39
N GLN A 46 1.65 7.27 3.07
CA GLN A 46 2.48 6.33 2.34
C GLN A 46 3.73 7.03 1.80
N ASN A 47 4.89 6.58 2.27
CA ASN A 47 6.17 7.06 1.81
C ASN A 47 6.67 6.20 0.63
N ARG A 48 7.24 6.85 -0.40
CA ARG A 48 7.81 6.18 -1.58
C ARG A 48 9.26 6.60 -1.84
N PRO A 49 10.19 6.34 -0.91
CA PRO A 49 11.59 6.72 -1.09
C PRO A 49 12.27 5.96 -2.24
N TYR A 50 11.75 4.79 -2.63
CA TYR A 50 12.20 4.01 -3.78
C TYR A 50 11.01 3.29 -4.43
N ILE A 51 11.10 3.04 -5.73
CA ILE A 51 10.08 2.31 -6.49
C ILE A 51 10.42 0.81 -6.40
N SER A 52 9.67 0.07 -5.60
CA SER A 52 9.77 -1.38 -5.50
C SER A 52 8.40 -1.99 -5.26
N ARG A 53 8.08 -3.09 -5.94
CA ARG A 53 6.82 -3.86 -5.71
C ARG A 53 6.83 -4.68 -4.42
N ASP A 54 7.96 -4.71 -3.72
CA ASP A 54 8.23 -5.62 -2.60
C ASP A 54 8.21 -4.94 -1.25
N ILE A 55 8.12 -3.62 -1.25
CA ILE A 55 8.35 -2.84 -0.06
C ILE A 55 7.34 -1.71 0.00
N LEU A 56 6.61 -1.67 1.10
CA LEU A 56 5.60 -0.66 1.37
C LEU A 56 5.92 0.02 2.70
N TRP A 57 6.27 1.30 2.61
CA TRP A 57 6.55 2.15 3.75
C TRP A 57 5.35 3.02 4.08
N LEU A 58 4.88 2.94 5.31
CA LEU A 58 3.87 3.84 5.88
C LEU A 58 4.43 4.57 7.10
N THR A 59 3.98 5.80 7.30
CA THR A 59 4.06 6.46 8.59
C THR A 59 2.65 6.53 9.14
N VAL A 60 2.39 5.91 10.28
CA VAL A 60 1.08 5.91 10.93
C VAL A 60 1.22 6.53 12.31
N ASN A 61 0.62 7.70 12.54
CA ASN A 61 0.77 8.47 13.78
C ASN A 61 2.25 8.58 14.21
N ASP A 62 3.10 9.07 13.31
CA ASP A 62 4.54 9.24 13.50
C ASP A 62 5.36 7.93 13.69
N ILE A 63 4.72 6.75 13.57
CA ILE A 63 5.40 5.46 13.61
C ILE A 63 5.67 4.96 12.19
N ALA A 64 6.94 4.72 11.87
CA ALA A 64 7.31 4.07 10.62
C ALA A 64 6.99 2.58 10.66
N ILE A 65 6.18 2.12 9.72
CA ILE A 65 5.85 0.71 9.49
C ILE A 65 6.30 0.36 8.08
N VAL A 66 7.19 -0.63 7.95
CA VAL A 66 7.68 -1.06 6.65
C VAL A 66 7.41 -2.54 6.44
N ASN A 67 6.55 -2.84 5.47
CA ASN A 67 6.20 -4.20 5.08
C ASN A 67 7.09 -4.63 3.91
N PHE A 68 7.91 -5.66 4.13
CA PHE A 68 8.85 -6.19 3.15
C PHE A 68 8.46 -7.61 2.76
N TYR A 69 8.42 -7.88 1.46
CA TYR A 69 8.42 -9.23 0.94
C TYR A 69 9.85 -9.62 0.57
N ARG A 70 10.43 -10.56 1.32
CA ARG A 70 11.72 -11.16 1.00
C ARG A 70 11.50 -12.33 0.03
N GLN A 71 12.36 -12.41 -0.98
CA GLN A 71 12.41 -13.56 -1.90
C GLN A 71 12.88 -14.83 -1.19
#